data_AF-A0AAJ5ZIN6-F1
#
_entry.id   AF-A0AAJ5ZIN6-F1
#
_cell.length_a   1.000
_cell.length_b   1.000
_cell.length_c   1.000
_cell.angle_alpha   90.00
_cell.angle_beta   90.00
_cell.angle_gamma   90.00
#
_symmetry.space_group_name_H-M   'P 1'
#
loop_
_entity.id
_entity.type
_entity.pdbx_description
1 polymer ?
#
loop_
_entity_poly.entity_id
_entity_poly.type
_entity_poly.pdbx_seq_one_letter_code
_entity_poly.pdbx_strand_id
1 'polypeptide(L)' 'MNVDTSNPPGGASTHEGTVYYFCGPGCRVAFEKDPEGYLSGEKSIEM' A
#
# COMPACT_ATOMS: atom_id res chain seq x y z
N MET A 1 6.70 13.87 3.92
CA MET A 1 7.06 12.46 4.18
C MET A 1 7.44 11.85 2.85
N ASN A 2 8.75 11.63 2.64
CA ASN A 2 9.29 11.06 1.41
C ASN A 2 9.14 9.53 1.51
N VAL A 3 8.27 8.92 0.71
CA VAL A 3 8.23 7.46 0.58
C VAL A 3 9.30 7.09 -0.45
N ASP A 4 10.44 6.64 0.04
CA ASP A 4 11.48 6.05 -0.80
C ASP A 4 11.00 4.67 -1.27
N THR A 5 10.43 4.62 -2.48
CA THR A 5 9.89 3.40 -3.13
C THR A 5 10.96 2.36 -3.48
N SER A 6 12.25 2.69 -3.33
CA SER A 6 13.37 1.80 -3.66
C SER A 6 13.60 0.68 -2.63
N ASN A 7 13.18 0.87 -1.36
CA ASN A 7 13.23 -0.17 -0.33
C ASN A 7 12.11 0.01 0.71
N PRO A 8 10.87 -0.42 0.41
CA PRO A 8 9.73 -0.25 1.31
C PRO A 8 9.91 -1.13 2.56
N PRO A 9 10.08 -0.56 3.78
CA PRO A 9 10.27 -1.34 5.00
C PRO A 9 9.05 -2.20 5.37
N GLY A 10 7.88 -1.90 4.79
CA GLY A 10 6.64 -2.65 4.99
C GLY A 10 6.41 -3.80 4.02
N GLY A 11 7.28 -3.97 3.01
CA GLY A 11 7.14 -4.98 1.98
C GLY A 11 6.14 -4.60 0.88
N ALA A 12 5.75 -5.60 0.09
CA ALA A 12 4.80 -5.46 -1.00
C ALA A 12 3.68 -6.50 -0.86
N SER A 13 2.47 -6.14 -1.28
CA SER A 13 1.32 -7.05 -1.37
C SER A 13 0.71 -6.98 -2.76
N THR A 14 0.33 -8.11 -3.32
CA THR A 14 -0.28 -8.17 -4.65
C THR A 14 -1.78 -8.34 -4.51
N HIS A 15 -2.55 -7.42 -5.08
CA HIS A 15 -4.01 -7.45 -5.06
C HIS A 15 -4.56 -7.18 -6.47
N GLU A 16 -5.44 -8.05 -6.95
CA GLU A 16 -5.99 -8.00 -8.32
C GLU A 16 -4.93 -7.82 -9.43
N GLY A 17 -3.76 -8.45 -9.27
CA GLY A 17 -2.65 -8.33 -10.24
C GLY A 17 -1.86 -7.02 -10.16
N THR A 18 -2.19 -6.13 -9.23
CA THR A 18 -1.43 -4.91 -8.94
C THR A 18 -0.59 -5.10 -7.69
N VAL A 19 0.69 -4.70 -7.75
CA VAL A 19 1.62 -4.78 -6.61
C VAL A 19 1.61 -3.45 -5.86
N TYR A 20 1.24 -3.50 -4.58
CA TYR A 20 1.20 -2.36 -3.66
C TYR A 20 2.39 -2.41 -2.70
N TYR A 21 3.08 -1.28 -2.54
CA TYR A 21 4.24 -1.15 -1.66
C TYR A 21 3.87 -0.39 -0.39
N PHE A 22 4.33 -0.88 0.76
CA PHE A 22 3.96 -0.33 2.07
C PHE A 22 5.17 0.24 2.81
N CYS A 23 5.00 1.39 3.45
CA CYS A 23 6.06 2.03 4.23
C CYS A 23 6.34 1.30 5.57
N GLY A 24 5.43 0.45 6.04
CA GLY A 24 5.62 -0.33 7.27
C GLY A 24 4.72 -1.57 7.33
N PRO A 25 5.09 -2.57 8.15
CA PRO A 25 4.36 -3.82 8.26
C PRO A 25 2.92 -3.63 8.78
N GLY A 26 2.68 -2.59 9.58
CA GLY A 26 1.33 -2.22 10.04
C GLY A 26 0.41 -1.78 8.89
N CYS A 27 0.93 -1.04 7.91
CA CYS A 27 0.16 -0.63 6.73
C CYS A 27 -0.19 -1.83 5.85
N ARG A 28 0.74 -2.78 5.69
CA ARG A 28 0.49 -4.03 4.96
C ARG A 28 -0.63 -4.85 5.63
N VAL A 29 -0.55 -5.06 6.95
CA VAL A 29 -1.56 -5.82 7.69
C VAL A 29 -2.93 -5.14 7.66
N ALA A 30 -2.97 -3.81 7.74
CA ALA A 30 -4.22 -3.06 7.62
C ALA A 30 -4.82 -3.20 6.21
N PHE A 31 -3.99 -3.11 5.17
CA PHE A 31 -4.40 -3.34 3.78
C PHE A 31 -4.87 -4.78 3.53
N GLU A 32 -4.22 -5.79 4.10
CA GLU A 32 -4.66 -7.19 3.99
C GLU A 32 -6.02 -7.43 4.66
N LYS A 33 -6.38 -6.63 5.68
CA LYS A 33 -7.67 -6.74 6.38
C LYS A 33 -8.83 -6.11 5.60
N ASP A 34 -8.56 -5.03 4.88
CA ASP A 34 -9.61 -4.29 4.15
C ASP A 34 -9.07 -3.69 2.84
N PRO A 35 -8.60 -4.52 1.89
CA PRO A 35 -7.92 -4.02 0.70
C PRO A 35 -8.85 -3.15 -0.14
N GLU A 36 -10.12 -3.55 -0.28
CA GLU A 36 -11.12 -2.82 -1.06
C GLU A 36 -11.31 -1.37 -0.57
N GLY A 37 -11.32 -1.11 0.75
CA GLY A 37 -11.42 0.24 1.30
C GLY A 37 -10.20 1.12 1.02
N TYR A 38 -9.00 0.54 1.06
CA TYR A 38 -7.77 1.26 0.68
C TYR A 38 -7.65 1.46 -0.85
N LEU A 39 -8.24 0.56 -1.65
CA LEU A 39 -8.21 0.57 -3.11
C LEU A 39 -9.31 1.40 -3.77
N SER A 40 -10.43 1.62 -3.08
CA SER A 40 -11.58 2.43 -3.54
C SER A 40 -11.21 3.87 -3.96
N GLY A 41 -9.96 4.30 -3.71
CA GLY A 41 -9.41 5.48 -4.38
C GLY A 41 -9.96 6.81 -3.88
N GLU A 42 -10.76 6.81 -2.81
CA GLU A 42 -11.17 8.02 -2.07
C GLU A 42 -9.97 8.78 -1.44
N LYS A 43 -8.77 8.21 -1.53
CA LYS A 43 -7.51 8.92 -1.30
C LYS A 43 -6.57 8.70 -2.48
N SER A 44 -6.86 9.38 -3.58
CA SER A 44 -5.95 9.58 -4.70
C SER A 44 -4.72 10.33 -4.17
N ILE A 45 -3.59 9.64 -4.03
CA ILE A 45 -2.29 10.33 -4.07
C ILE A 45 -2.02 10.54 -5.55
N GLU A 46 -2.56 11.65 -6.04
CA GLU A 46 -2.15 12.27 -7.29
C GLU A 46 -0.66 12.60 -7.16
N MET A 47 0.18 11.93 -7.94
CA MET A 47 1.51 12.34 -8.37
C MET A 47 2.01 11.43 -9.49
#